data_AF-A0A366VYK9-F1
#
_entry.id   AF-A0A366VYK9-F1
#
_cell.length_a   1.000
_cell.length_b   1.000
_cell.length_c   1.000
_cell.angle_alpha   90.00
_cell.angle_beta   90.00
_cell.angle_gamma   90.00
#
_symmetry.space_group_name_H-M   'P 1'
#
loop_
_entity.id
_entity.type
_entity.pdbx_description
1 polymer ?
#
loop_
_entity_poly.entity_id
_entity_poly.type
_entity_poly.pdbx_seq_one_letter_code
_entity_poly.pdbx_strand_id
1 'polypeptide(L)'
;MVGIDDPWHSRPIDVHRWSDHPEVASIVAQIWAEHFPAENKSKPGPKPKTPFKDQLKILLLDCYVAWLEDPELSIGISMSTNAYDTGSRYNALRISKHMILVVKRLIDVGLLDEAKGSYGGAGIGSNRTTRIRPSEALQALFQGAKVTRDDIRRAANEECVILRGTDDRRVDYEDTEETNRQRDELRAYNSVLAAHYIDLPGLEEAPAHSS
;
A
#
# COMPACT_ATOMS: atom_id res chain seq x y z
N MET A 1 -0.94 19.89 -11.62
CA MET A 1 -0.69 19.12 -10.39
C MET A 1 -1.49 19.80 -9.31
N VAL A 2 -2.49 19.11 -8.77
CA VAL A 2 -3.33 19.65 -7.69
C VAL A 2 -2.58 19.39 -6.39
N GLY A 3 -2.50 20.39 -5.52
CA GLY A 3 -1.85 20.22 -4.22
C GLY A 3 -2.65 19.27 -3.32
N ILE A 4 -1.98 18.64 -2.34
CA ILE A 4 -2.67 18.03 -1.21
C ILE A 4 -2.84 19.13 -0.15
N ASP A 5 -4.08 19.55 0.09
CA ASP A 5 -4.42 20.69 0.94
C ASP A 5 -4.20 20.39 2.43
N ASP A 6 -4.70 19.24 2.90
CA ASP A 6 -4.42 18.74 4.26
C ASP A 6 -3.55 17.47 4.23
N PRO A 7 -2.22 17.59 4.38
CA PRO A 7 -1.33 16.44 4.41
C PRO A 7 -1.37 15.64 5.73
N TRP A 8 -2.09 16.12 6.75
CA TRP A 8 -2.26 15.42 8.03
C TRP A 8 -3.40 14.42 7.99
N HIS A 9 -4.42 14.67 7.17
CA HIS A 9 -5.46 13.69 6.84
C HIS A 9 -4.89 12.54 5.99
N SER A 10 -4.25 11.60 6.68
CA SER A 10 -3.40 10.61 6.05
C SER A 10 -3.16 9.37 6.90
N ARG A 11 -2.83 8.28 6.23
CA ARG A 11 -2.32 7.04 6.85
C ARG A 11 -1.02 6.57 6.21
N PRO A 12 -0.20 5.75 6.87
CA PRO A 12 0.93 5.09 6.21
C PRO A 12 0.48 4.21 5.03
N ILE A 13 1.38 4.00 4.06
CA ILE A 13 1.17 3.02 3.00
C ILE A 13 0.90 1.62 3.57
N ASP A 14 -0.15 0.97 3.07
CA ASP A 14 -0.40 -0.44 3.29
C ASP A 14 0.29 -1.24 2.19
N VAL A 15 1.41 -1.86 2.55
CA VAL A 15 2.25 -2.63 1.63
C VAL A 15 1.71 -4.03 1.34
N HIS A 16 0.56 -4.38 1.90
CA HIS A 16 -0.03 -5.72 1.81
C HIS A 16 -1.30 -5.76 0.95
N ARG A 17 -1.61 -4.69 0.21
CA ARG A 17 -2.73 -4.70 -0.75
C ARG A 17 -2.43 -5.60 -1.95
N TRP A 18 -3.35 -6.51 -2.27
CA TRP A 18 -3.23 -7.42 -3.41
C TRP A 18 -4.58 -7.69 -4.08
N SER A 19 -4.55 -7.92 -5.39
CA SER A 19 -5.72 -8.30 -6.18
C SER A 19 -5.29 -9.18 -7.35
N ASP A 20 -6.06 -10.21 -7.69
CA ASP A 20 -5.85 -10.98 -8.93
C ASP A 20 -6.84 -10.60 -10.02
N HIS A 21 -7.61 -9.52 -9.81
CA HIS A 21 -8.60 -9.07 -10.77
C HIS A 21 -7.93 -8.71 -12.11
N PRO A 22 -8.43 -9.23 -13.25
CA PRO A 22 -7.77 -9.05 -14.54
C PRO A 22 -7.65 -7.58 -14.95
N GLU A 23 -8.62 -6.74 -14.58
CA GLU A 23 -8.56 -5.31 -14.90
C GLU A 23 -7.49 -4.56 -14.10
N VAL A 24 -7.22 -4.96 -12.85
CA VAL A 24 -6.06 -4.45 -12.10
C VAL A 24 -4.77 -4.81 -12.84
N ALA A 25 -4.66 -6.06 -13.30
CA ALA A 25 -3.49 -6.50 -14.06
C ALA A 25 -3.31 -5.70 -15.35
N SER A 26 -4.42 -5.38 -16.05
CA SER A 26 -4.43 -4.55 -17.25
C SER A 26 -3.99 -3.11 -16.98
N ILE A 27 -4.56 -2.45 -15.95
CA ILE A 27 -4.16 -1.08 -15.56
C ILE A 27 -2.66 -1.03 -15.21
N VAL A 28 -2.19 -1.97 -14.39
CA VAL A 28 -0.77 -2.05 -14.01
C VAL A 28 0.10 -2.30 -15.25
N ALA A 29 -0.31 -3.18 -16.15
CA ALA A 29 0.43 -3.45 -17.38
C ALA A 29 0.51 -2.22 -18.30
N GLN A 30 -0.59 -1.48 -18.44
CA GLN A 30 -0.66 -0.26 -19.22
C GLN A 30 0.30 0.80 -18.66
N ILE A 31 0.15 1.17 -17.38
CA ILE A 31 1.00 2.17 -16.71
C ILE A 31 2.48 1.75 -16.77
N TRP A 32 2.77 0.46 -16.58
CA TRP A 32 4.13 -0.07 -16.67
C TRP A 32 4.72 0.13 -18.07
N ALA A 33 3.99 -0.26 -19.12
CA ALA A 33 4.46 -0.17 -20.50
C ALA A 33 4.66 1.29 -20.95
N GLU A 34 3.75 2.19 -20.57
CA GLU A 34 3.79 3.59 -20.96
C GLU A 34 4.89 4.37 -20.24
N HIS A 35 5.15 4.08 -18.96
CA HIS A 35 5.98 4.95 -18.13
C HIS A 35 7.28 4.32 -17.61
N PHE A 36 7.47 3.01 -17.71
CA PHE A 36 8.67 2.31 -17.22
C PHE A 36 9.52 1.56 -18.30
N PRO A 37 9.59 1.99 -19.58
CA PRO A 37 10.19 1.18 -20.65
C PRO A 37 11.72 0.98 -20.54
N ALA A 38 12.41 1.77 -19.71
CA ALA A 38 13.88 1.73 -19.60
C ALA A 38 14.44 0.74 -18.55
N GLU A 39 13.61 0.18 -17.67
CA GLU A 39 14.07 -0.83 -16.70
C GLU A 39 14.26 -2.23 -17.31
N ASN A 40 13.87 -2.40 -18.58
CA ASN A 40 13.89 -3.68 -19.30
C ASN A 40 15.27 -4.12 -19.83
N LYS A 41 16.32 -3.32 -19.64
CA LYS A 41 17.69 -3.78 -19.90
C LYS A 41 18.17 -4.52 -18.66
N SER A 42 18.06 -5.84 -18.71
CA SER A 42 18.60 -6.79 -17.72
C SER A 42 20.02 -6.38 -17.35
N LYS A 43 20.18 -5.64 -16.24
CA LYS A 43 21.50 -5.38 -15.68
C LYS A 43 21.96 -6.69 -15.07
N PRO A 44 23.20 -7.14 -15.34
CA PRO A 44 23.73 -8.34 -14.68
C PRO A 44 23.71 -8.12 -13.16
N GLY A 45 22.96 -8.95 -12.45
CA GLY A 45 22.77 -8.87 -11.00
C GLY A 45 21.69 -9.83 -10.49
N PRO A 46 21.59 -10.03 -9.17
CA PRO A 46 20.53 -10.84 -8.56
C PRO A 46 19.16 -10.30 -8.93
N LYS A 47 18.25 -11.19 -9.35
CA LYS A 47 16.85 -10.81 -9.60
C LYS A 47 16.24 -10.27 -8.30
N PRO A 48 15.47 -9.16 -8.36
CA PRO A 48 14.79 -8.65 -7.18
C PRO A 48 13.82 -9.69 -6.62
N LYS A 49 13.70 -9.76 -5.29
CA LYS A 49 12.79 -10.72 -4.62
C LYS A 49 11.31 -10.47 -4.94
N THR A 50 10.96 -9.22 -5.25
CA THR A 50 9.63 -8.80 -5.70
C THR A 50 9.80 -8.04 -7.02
N PRO A 51 9.10 -8.44 -8.09
CA PRO A 51 9.08 -7.70 -9.34
C PRO A 51 8.74 -6.22 -9.12
N PHE A 52 9.43 -5.31 -9.80
CA PHE A 52 9.15 -3.88 -9.67
C PHE A 52 7.72 -3.52 -10.09
N LYS A 53 7.17 -4.26 -11.06
CA LYS A 53 5.77 -4.17 -11.46
C LYS A 53 4.79 -4.53 -10.33
N ASP A 54 5.17 -5.42 -9.42
CA ASP A 54 4.33 -5.74 -8.25
C ASP A 54 4.36 -4.62 -7.21
N GLN A 55 5.50 -3.92 -7.05
CA GLN A 55 5.56 -2.73 -6.21
C GLN A 55 4.67 -1.60 -6.76
N LEU A 56 4.65 -1.42 -8.08
CA LEU A 56 3.69 -0.52 -8.74
C LEU A 56 2.25 -0.94 -8.41
N LYS A 57 1.90 -2.21 -8.60
CA LYS A 57 0.56 -2.74 -8.28
C LYS A 57 0.15 -2.42 -6.84
N ILE A 58 1.02 -2.72 -5.86
CA ILE A 58 0.73 -2.49 -4.44
C ILE A 58 0.45 -1.00 -4.17
N LEU A 59 1.28 -0.11 -4.72
CA LEU A 59 1.10 1.33 -4.57
C LEU A 59 -0.22 1.81 -5.17
N LEU A 60 -0.55 1.37 -6.39
CA LEU A 60 -1.79 1.74 -7.07
C LEU A 60 -3.02 1.24 -6.32
N LEU A 61 -2.99 -0.01 -5.86
CA LEU A 61 -4.07 -0.60 -5.07
C LEU A 61 -4.28 0.14 -3.76
N ASP A 62 -3.19 0.50 -3.05
CA ASP A 62 -3.33 1.23 -1.79
C ASP A 62 -3.89 2.64 -2.01
N CYS A 63 -3.43 3.35 -3.04
CA CYS A 63 -3.97 4.65 -3.44
C CYS A 63 -5.47 4.57 -3.78
N TYR A 64 -5.85 3.56 -4.55
CA TYR A 64 -7.25 3.35 -4.92
C TYR A 64 -8.13 3.03 -3.71
N VAL A 65 -7.67 2.15 -2.81
CA VAL A 65 -8.42 1.85 -1.58
C VAL A 65 -8.55 3.08 -0.69
N ALA A 66 -7.48 3.87 -0.50
CA ALA A 66 -7.55 5.11 0.27
C ALA A 66 -8.58 6.09 -0.34
N TRP A 67 -8.59 6.23 -1.65
CA TRP A 67 -9.53 7.11 -2.36
C TRP A 67 -10.99 6.63 -2.26
N LEU A 68 -11.23 5.32 -2.28
CA LEU A 68 -12.57 4.77 -2.05
C LEU A 68 -13.06 4.98 -0.61
N GLU A 69 -12.15 4.94 0.36
CA GLU A 69 -12.46 5.19 1.78
C GLU A 69 -12.80 6.67 2.00
N ASP A 70 -11.98 7.56 1.45
CA ASP A 70 -12.16 9.02 1.52
C ASP A 70 -11.34 9.71 0.41
N PRO A 71 -11.96 10.49 -0.50
CA PRO A 71 -11.27 11.18 -1.59
C PRO A 71 -10.17 12.17 -1.15
N GLU A 72 -10.20 12.64 0.09
CA GLU A 72 -9.17 13.54 0.64
C GLU A 72 -8.05 12.79 1.36
N LEU A 73 -8.22 11.49 1.66
CA LEU A 73 -7.25 10.70 2.41
C LEU A 73 -5.97 10.47 1.60
N SER A 74 -4.86 10.94 2.17
CA SER A 74 -3.53 10.78 1.57
C SER A 74 -2.76 9.60 2.17
N ILE A 75 -1.82 9.05 1.39
CA ILE A 75 -0.92 8.00 1.85
C ILE A 75 0.45 8.59 2.17
N GLY A 76 0.95 8.26 3.35
CA GLY A 76 2.29 8.59 3.82
C GLY A 76 3.33 7.57 3.36
N ILE A 77 4.34 8.04 2.64
CA ILE A 77 5.42 7.21 2.12
C ILE A 77 6.81 7.80 2.39
N SER A 78 7.71 6.96 2.89
CA SER A 78 9.10 7.36 3.11
C SER A 78 9.87 7.41 1.79
N MET A 79 10.51 8.54 1.52
CA MET A 79 11.42 8.71 0.38
C MET A 79 12.89 8.42 0.74
N SER A 80 13.14 7.86 1.93
CA SER A 80 14.47 7.43 2.39
C SER A 80 14.67 5.94 2.11
N THR A 81 15.83 5.57 1.57
CA THR A 81 16.18 4.17 1.32
C THR A 81 16.25 3.33 2.59
N ASN A 82 16.53 3.96 3.74
CA ASN A 82 16.69 3.27 5.02
C ASN A 82 15.36 2.84 5.66
N ALA A 83 14.24 3.30 5.12
CA ALA A 83 12.91 2.89 5.61
C ALA A 83 12.46 1.54 5.03
N TYR A 84 13.21 0.95 4.12
CA TYR A 84 12.84 -0.27 3.40
C TYR A 84 13.71 -1.45 3.82
N ASP A 85 13.16 -2.32 4.65
CA ASP A 85 13.77 -3.60 5.00
C ASP A 85 13.04 -4.76 4.30
N THR A 86 13.67 -5.33 3.27
CA THR A 86 13.11 -6.49 2.54
C THR A 86 13.27 -7.82 3.28
N GLY A 87 14.01 -7.83 4.40
CA GLY A 87 14.18 -8.97 5.28
C GLY A 87 13.11 -9.03 6.38
N SER A 88 12.48 -7.90 6.72
CA SER A 88 11.51 -7.86 7.81
C SER A 88 10.29 -8.73 7.55
N ARG A 89 9.86 -9.47 8.58
CA ARG A 89 8.61 -10.26 8.55
C ARG A 89 7.36 -9.41 8.27
N TYR A 90 7.37 -8.14 8.69
CA TYR A 90 6.24 -7.23 8.45
C TYR A 90 6.23 -6.67 7.03
N ASN A 91 7.24 -6.94 6.21
CA ASN A 91 7.31 -6.62 4.79
C ASN A 91 7.15 -7.89 3.93
N ALA A 92 6.02 -8.58 4.11
CA ALA A 92 5.74 -9.87 3.47
C ALA A 92 5.82 -9.85 1.93
N LEU A 93 5.44 -8.73 1.29
CA LEU A 93 5.58 -8.54 -0.16
C LEU A 93 6.95 -8.00 -0.58
N ARG A 94 7.91 -7.91 0.36
CA ARG A 94 9.31 -7.52 0.15
C ARG A 94 9.48 -6.24 -0.67
N ILE A 95 8.64 -5.26 -0.38
CA ILE A 95 8.74 -3.91 -0.93
C ILE A 95 10.14 -3.37 -0.65
N SER A 96 10.83 -2.94 -1.69
CA SER A 96 12.19 -2.44 -1.58
C SER A 96 12.22 -0.94 -1.81
N LYS A 97 13.41 -0.34 -1.67
CA LYS A 97 13.65 1.06 -2.02
C LYS A 97 13.29 1.44 -3.48
N HIS A 98 13.03 0.48 -4.35
CA HIS A 98 12.51 0.75 -5.70
C HIS A 98 11.14 1.45 -5.68
N MET A 99 10.37 1.29 -4.59
CA MET A 99 9.13 2.05 -4.40
C MET A 99 9.35 3.57 -4.54
N ILE A 100 10.49 4.09 -4.11
CA ILE A 100 10.84 5.52 -4.25
C ILE A 100 10.89 5.93 -5.73
N LEU A 101 11.43 5.08 -6.59
CA LEU A 101 11.50 5.34 -8.04
C LEU A 101 10.12 5.26 -8.67
N VAL A 102 9.30 4.28 -8.27
CA VAL A 102 7.90 4.17 -8.72
C VAL A 102 7.11 5.43 -8.37
N VAL A 103 7.16 5.86 -7.10
CA VAL A 103 6.47 7.07 -6.62
C VAL A 103 6.90 8.30 -7.43
N LYS A 104 8.21 8.54 -7.54
CA LYS A 104 8.75 9.67 -8.31
C LYS A 104 8.26 9.64 -9.76
N ARG A 105 8.30 8.46 -10.39
CA ARG A 105 7.89 8.33 -11.78
C ARG A 105 6.41 8.63 -11.97
N LEU A 106 5.54 8.14 -11.09
CA LEU A 106 4.10 8.41 -11.16
C LEU A 106 3.78 9.89 -10.90
N ILE A 107 4.51 10.54 -10.00
CA ILE A 107 4.44 12.00 -9.80
C ILE A 107 4.85 12.74 -11.07
N ASP A 108 5.99 12.39 -11.66
CA ASP A 108 6.52 13.05 -12.88
C ASP A 108 5.56 12.95 -14.07
N VAL A 109 4.82 11.84 -14.19
CA VAL A 109 3.83 11.64 -15.27
C VAL A 109 2.42 12.10 -14.90
N GLY A 110 2.23 12.69 -13.71
CA GLY A 110 0.94 13.25 -13.29
C GLY A 110 -0.11 12.23 -12.86
N LEU A 111 0.29 11.00 -12.51
CA LEU A 111 -0.60 9.96 -11.98
C LEU A 111 -0.73 10.02 -10.44
N LEU A 112 0.15 10.74 -9.77
CA LEU A 112 0.06 11.04 -8.34
C LEU A 112 0.22 12.53 -8.08
N ASP A 113 -0.59 13.06 -7.18
CA ASP A 113 -0.35 14.36 -6.55
C ASP A 113 0.58 14.20 -5.34
N GLU A 114 1.36 15.24 -5.00
CA GLU A 114 2.31 15.19 -3.87
C GLU A 114 2.16 16.37 -2.91
N ALA A 115 2.35 16.07 -1.61
CA ALA A 115 2.81 17.05 -0.62
C ALA A 115 4.11 16.55 0.00
N LYS A 116 5.19 17.28 -0.31
CA LYS A 116 6.55 16.94 0.11
C LYS A 116 6.65 16.71 1.62
N GLY A 117 7.46 15.74 2.00
CA GLY A 117 7.78 15.50 3.41
C GLY A 117 8.55 16.67 4.02
N SER A 118 8.51 16.72 5.35
CA SER A 118 9.21 17.71 6.18
C SER A 118 10.11 16.98 7.18
N TYR A 119 11.34 17.49 7.36
CA TYR A 119 12.25 17.00 8.39
C TYR A 119 13.06 18.17 8.97
N GLY A 120 12.82 18.48 10.25
CA GLY A 120 13.55 19.52 10.97
C GLY A 120 14.55 19.00 12.00
N GLY A 121 14.62 17.68 12.22
CA GLY A 121 15.44 17.05 13.28
C GLY A 121 14.65 16.03 14.09
N ALA A 122 15.34 15.21 14.90
CA ALA A 122 14.72 14.15 15.68
C ALA A 122 13.71 14.70 16.70
N GLY A 123 12.56 14.03 16.85
CA GLY A 123 11.53 14.39 17.83
C GLY A 123 10.64 15.58 17.48
N ILE A 124 10.87 16.23 16.33
CA ILE A 124 10.03 17.35 15.90
C ILE A 124 8.67 16.82 15.41
N GLY A 125 7.59 17.26 16.06
CA GLY A 125 6.23 16.82 15.76
C GLY A 125 5.72 17.23 14.37
N SER A 126 6.33 18.24 13.75
CA SER A 126 6.02 18.64 12.36
C SER A 126 6.74 17.79 11.31
N ASN A 127 7.58 16.83 11.72
CA ASN A 127 8.20 15.89 10.78
C ASN A 127 7.13 15.02 10.13
N ARG A 128 7.20 14.88 8.81
CA ARG A 128 6.23 14.10 8.05
C ARG A 128 6.89 13.45 6.85
N THR A 129 6.54 12.21 6.57
CA THR A 129 6.87 11.55 5.30
C THR A 129 6.15 12.21 4.12
N THR A 130 6.56 11.96 2.88
CA THR A 130 5.84 12.48 1.71
C THR A 130 4.39 11.98 1.73
N ARG A 131 3.44 12.84 1.33
CA ARG A 131 2.05 12.44 1.08
C ARG A 131 1.81 12.35 -0.40
N ILE A 132 1.10 11.30 -0.79
CA ILE A 132 0.66 11.08 -2.16
C ILE A 132 -0.83 10.74 -2.18
N ARG A 133 -1.47 11.08 -3.29
CA ARG A 133 -2.88 10.79 -3.56
C ARG A 133 -3.03 10.45 -5.05
N PRO A 134 -3.95 9.56 -5.46
CA PRO A 134 -4.22 9.35 -6.88
C PRO A 134 -4.71 10.66 -7.51
N SER A 135 -4.07 11.08 -8.60
CA SER A 135 -4.56 12.23 -9.37
C SER A 135 -5.86 11.89 -10.08
N GLU A 136 -6.57 12.89 -10.59
CA GLU A 136 -7.78 12.69 -11.41
C GLU A 136 -7.53 11.73 -12.59
N ALA A 137 -6.34 11.79 -13.20
CA ALA A 137 -5.96 10.89 -14.29
C ALA A 137 -5.87 9.43 -13.83
N LEU A 138 -5.31 9.18 -12.64
CA LEU A 138 -5.26 7.82 -12.09
C LEU A 138 -6.64 7.35 -11.62
N GLN A 139 -7.44 8.24 -11.02
CA GLN A 139 -8.82 7.94 -10.64
C GLN A 139 -9.66 7.53 -11.85
N ALA A 140 -9.53 8.24 -12.97
CA ALA A 140 -10.24 7.93 -14.21
C ALA A 140 -9.91 6.52 -14.76
N LEU A 141 -8.65 6.08 -14.65
CA LEU A 141 -8.26 4.71 -15.04
C LEU A 141 -9.00 3.65 -14.23
N PHE A 142 -9.15 3.88 -12.92
CA PHE A 142 -9.87 2.96 -12.05
C PHE A 142 -11.39 3.06 -12.17
N GLN A 143 -11.96 4.25 -12.40
CA GLN A 143 -13.40 4.43 -12.66
C GLN A 143 -13.85 3.74 -13.95
N GLY A 144 -12.97 3.67 -14.94
CA GLY A 144 -13.22 2.91 -16.18
C GLY A 144 -13.19 1.40 -15.99
N ALA A 145 -12.74 0.91 -14.83
CA ALA A 145 -12.62 -0.50 -14.51
C ALA A 145 -13.77 -0.97 -13.60
N LYS A 146 -14.16 -2.24 -13.73
CA LYS A 146 -15.13 -2.96 -12.90
C LYS A 146 -14.51 -3.52 -11.62
N VAL A 147 -13.43 -2.92 -11.16
CA VAL A 147 -12.77 -3.30 -9.90
C VAL A 147 -13.57 -2.67 -8.76
N THR A 148 -13.88 -3.46 -7.74
CA THR A 148 -14.52 -3.00 -6.52
C THR A 148 -13.55 -3.09 -5.34
N ARG A 149 -13.97 -2.56 -4.18
CA ARG A 149 -13.19 -2.68 -2.95
C ARG A 149 -12.94 -4.14 -2.56
N ASP A 150 -13.90 -5.02 -2.78
CA ASP A 150 -13.86 -6.43 -2.39
C ASP A 150 -12.90 -7.27 -3.25
N ASP A 151 -12.59 -6.79 -4.46
CA ASP A 151 -11.56 -7.39 -5.32
C ASP A 151 -10.13 -7.16 -4.80
N ILE A 152 -9.97 -6.36 -3.75
CA ILE A 152 -8.68 -5.97 -3.16
C ILE A 152 -8.58 -6.52 -1.74
N ARG A 153 -7.76 -7.56 -1.60
CA ARG A 153 -7.54 -8.25 -0.35
C ARG A 153 -6.18 -7.92 0.26
N ARG A 154 -5.96 -8.43 1.47
CA ARG A 154 -4.64 -8.45 2.11
C ARG A 154 -3.81 -9.61 1.55
N ALA A 155 -2.49 -9.43 1.53
CA ALA A 155 -1.55 -10.43 1.07
C ALA A 155 -1.63 -11.69 1.95
N ALA A 156 -1.74 -12.87 1.34
CA ALA A 156 -1.92 -14.12 2.07
C ALA A 156 -0.74 -14.47 3.00
N ASN A 157 0.45 -13.98 2.69
CA ASN A 157 1.66 -14.19 3.46
C ASN A 157 1.96 -13.05 4.46
N GLU A 158 1.04 -12.10 4.63
CA GLU A 158 1.16 -11.09 5.66
C GLU A 158 1.32 -11.74 7.05
N GLU A 159 2.20 -11.16 7.86
CA GLU A 159 2.39 -11.61 9.23
C GLU A 159 1.23 -11.10 10.11
N CYS A 160 0.54 -12.03 10.76
CA CYS A 160 -0.64 -11.75 11.57
C CYS A 160 -0.32 -11.54 13.05
N VAL A 161 0.85 -12.00 13.51
CA VAL A 161 1.34 -11.77 14.88
C VAL A 161 2.27 -10.56 14.87
N ILE A 162 1.93 -9.54 15.66
CA ILE A 162 2.73 -8.33 15.80
C ILE A 162 3.45 -8.33 17.15
N LEU A 163 4.77 -8.48 17.14
CA LEU A 163 5.61 -8.23 18.31
C LEU A 163 5.95 -6.74 18.39
N ARG A 164 5.71 -6.15 19.56
CA ARG A 164 6.03 -4.75 19.85
C ARG A 164 7.17 -4.67 20.85
N GLY A 165 8.16 -3.84 20.54
CA GLY A 165 9.26 -3.51 21.43
C GLY A 165 8.84 -2.58 22.56
N THR A 166 9.80 -2.22 23.41
CA THR A 166 9.59 -1.32 24.55
C THR A 166 9.22 0.11 24.16
N ASP A 167 9.48 0.50 22.91
CA ASP A 167 9.13 1.80 22.32
C ASP A 167 7.84 1.74 21.47
N ASP A 168 7.03 0.69 21.66
CA ASP A 168 5.80 0.37 20.90
C ASP A 168 6.01 0.12 19.38
N ARG A 169 7.26 0.11 18.91
CA ARG A 169 7.58 -0.18 17.52
C ARG A 169 7.52 -1.68 17.23
N ARG A 170 7.18 -2.01 15.98
CA ARG A 170 7.21 -3.39 15.50
C ARG A 170 8.65 -3.89 15.45
N VAL A 171 8.89 -5.07 16.01
CA VAL A 171 10.19 -5.74 16.00
C VAL A 171 10.05 -7.17 15.48
N ASP A 172 11.01 -7.59 14.68
CA ASP A 172 11.06 -8.95 14.15
C ASP A 172 11.31 -9.95 15.29
N TYR A 173 10.77 -11.16 15.14
CA TYR A 173 10.98 -12.28 16.05
C TYR A 173 11.35 -13.56 15.30
N GLU A 174 11.91 -14.52 16.02
CA GLU A 174 12.33 -15.81 15.47
C GLU A 174 11.17 -16.78 15.33
N ASP A 175 11.23 -17.61 14.29
CA ASP A 175 10.29 -18.73 14.16
C ASP A 175 10.71 -19.84 15.13
N THR A 176 9.80 -20.14 16.06
CA THR A 176 9.89 -21.21 17.06
C THR A 176 8.61 -22.05 16.96
N GLU A 177 8.57 -23.22 17.59
CA GLU A 177 7.33 -24.01 17.63
C GLU A 177 6.15 -23.21 18.19
N GLU A 178 6.40 -22.40 19.23
CA GLU A 178 5.39 -21.54 19.85
C GLU A 178 4.90 -20.44 18.91
N THR A 179 5.82 -19.67 18.31
CA THR A 179 5.44 -18.55 17.43
C THR A 179 4.80 -19.02 16.13
N ASN A 180 5.16 -20.22 15.65
CA ASN A 180 4.49 -20.87 14.53
C ASN A 180 3.07 -21.31 14.91
N ARG A 181 2.87 -21.93 16.07
CA ARG A 181 1.53 -22.33 16.54
C ARG A 181 0.59 -21.14 16.69
N GLN A 182 1.05 -20.05 17.33
CA GLN A 182 0.28 -18.82 17.49
C GLN A 182 -0.14 -18.22 16.14
N ARG A 183 0.77 -18.22 15.16
CA ARG A 183 0.49 -17.74 13.81
C ARG A 183 -0.57 -18.60 13.12
N ASP A 184 -0.45 -19.92 13.20
CA ASP A 184 -1.37 -20.84 12.54
C ASP A 184 -2.77 -20.75 13.17
N GLU A 185 -2.87 -20.64 14.49
CA GLU A 185 -4.12 -20.40 15.20
C GLU A 185 -4.79 -19.09 14.74
N LEU A 186 -4.06 -17.97 14.74
CA LEU A 186 -4.61 -16.68 14.30
C LEU A 186 -5.00 -16.69 12.82
N ARG A 187 -4.25 -17.37 11.96
CA ARG A 187 -4.61 -17.54 10.55
C ARG A 187 -5.92 -18.31 10.40
N ALA A 188 -6.09 -19.40 11.15
CA ALA A 188 -7.33 -20.16 11.14
C ALA A 188 -8.53 -19.31 11.56
N TYR A 189 -8.40 -18.54 12.65
CA TYR A 189 -9.44 -17.59 13.07
C TYR A 189 -9.76 -16.54 12.00
N ASN A 190 -8.74 -15.90 11.44
CA ASN A 190 -8.93 -14.88 10.40
C ASN A 190 -9.59 -15.44 9.14
N SER A 191 -9.28 -16.67 8.75
CA SER A 191 -9.95 -17.35 7.62
C SER A 191 -11.43 -17.58 7.88
N VAL A 192 -11.80 -17.95 9.11
CA VAL A 192 -13.22 -18.08 9.51
C VAL A 192 -13.91 -16.73 9.44
N LEU A 193 -13.34 -15.68 10.07
CA LEU A 193 -13.94 -14.35 10.06
C LEU A 193 -14.12 -13.78 8.64
N ALA A 194 -13.14 -13.98 7.76
CA ALA A 194 -13.22 -13.53 6.37
C ALA A 194 -14.29 -14.27 5.53
N ALA A 195 -14.72 -15.46 5.96
CA ALA A 195 -15.75 -16.25 5.28
C ALA A 195 -17.18 -15.94 5.78
N HIS A 196 -17.32 -15.11 6.82
CA HIS A 196 -18.61 -14.80 7.43
C HIS A 196 -18.96 -13.32 7.26
N TYR A 197 -20.24 -13.05 6.97
CA TYR A 197 -20.80 -11.72 7.07
C TYR A 197 -21.14 -11.44 8.54
N ILE A 198 -20.48 -10.45 9.13
CA ILE A 198 -20.74 -10.01 10.50
C ILE A 198 -21.47 -8.67 10.39
N ASP A 199 -22.76 -8.68 10.73
CA ASP A 199 -23.57 -7.48 10.84
C ASP A 199 -23.59 -6.96 12.28
N LEU A 200 -23.61 -5.65 12.44
CA LEU A 200 -23.78 -4.96 13.72
C LEU A 200 -25.12 -4.21 13.69
N PRO A 201 -26.22 -4.84 14.11
CA PRO A 201 -27.53 -4.17 14.12
C PRO A 201 -27.50 -2.97 15.07
N GLY A 202 -27.54 -1.75 14.52
CA GLY A 202 -27.58 -0.51 15.30
C GLY A 202 -26.81 0.69 14.74
N LEU A 203 -26.06 0.55 13.65
CA LEU A 203 -25.53 1.69 12.89
C LEU A 203 -26.60 2.15 11.90
N GLU A 204 -27.21 3.31 12.14
CA GLU A 204 -28.13 3.96 11.18
C GLU A 204 -27.46 4.07 9.80
N GLU A 205 -28.20 3.71 8.75
CA GLU A 205 -27.76 3.74 7.37
C GLU A 205 -27.08 5.08 7.02
N ALA A 206 -25.84 5.03 6.53
CA ALA A 206 -25.26 6.18 5.84
C ALA A 206 -26.16 6.52 4.63
N PRO A 207 -26.49 7.80 4.39
CA PRO A 207 -27.46 8.17 3.37
C PRO A 207 -26.99 7.67 2.01
N ALA A 208 -27.86 6.91 1.35
CA ALA A 208 -27.67 6.44 -0.01
C ALA A 208 -27.26 7.61 -0.91
N HIS A 209 -26.13 7.47 -1.61
CA HIS A 209 -25.78 8.37 -2.70
C HIS A 209 -26.89 8.29 -3.75
N SER A 210 -27.71 9.33 -3.79
CA SER A 210 -28.67 9.56 -4.86
C SER A 210 -27.92 9.77 -6.18
N SER A 211 -28.45 9.10 -7.20
CA SER A 211 -28.06 8.97 -8.61
C SER A 211 -27.50 10.21 -9.31
#